data_AF-A0AAV1YSM7-F1
#
_entry.id   AF-A0AAV1YSM7-F1
#
_cell.length_a   1.000
_cell.length_b   1.000
_cell.length_c   1.000
_cell.angle_alpha   90.00
_cell.angle_beta   90.00
_cell.angle_gamma   90.00
#
_symmetry.space_group_name_H-M   'P 1'
#
loop_
_entity.id
_entity.type
_entity.pdbx_description
1 polymer ?
#
loop_
_entity_poly.entity_id
_entity_poly.type
_entity_poly.pdbx_seq_one_letter_code
_entity_poly.pdbx_strand_id
1 'polypeptide(L)'
;MGWTWYLADDMQFYVISPLFLITLWRRPKVGYSLLGLFFCITFAWNFGVTYENYGIYSLLTRDLLFGNINKMSYSMANYIDILYVKPYTRIGPYLVGLLLASYVCRRTRNNSPSLNWLTLLVGWIVASFILLTCKFGFHDQDFTNVEASFYNALIRVAFASGLGWVIFVCVVGQGGVVNSILSWKAMIPLSRITYCSYLVHRIILMIYLNSSRELIIYTDSNMVILYLAILVMTYAVALVTSLLFEVPVLRLETLIRNKLAPRKETDITLTKTTTRISNEPSEK
;
A
#
# COMPACT_ATOMS: atom_id res chain seq x y z
N MET A 1 -9.11 -8.11 15.80
CA MET A 1 -7.69 -7.92 16.19
C MET A 1 -7.34 -6.46 15.99
N GLY A 2 -6.76 -5.76 16.98
CA GLY A 2 -6.59 -4.30 16.89
C GLY A 2 -5.70 -3.80 15.75
N TRP A 3 -4.88 -4.67 15.15
CA TRP A 3 -4.01 -4.33 14.03
C TRP A 3 -4.62 -4.53 12.66
N THR A 4 -5.85 -5.04 12.54
CA THR A 4 -6.50 -5.22 11.22
C THR A 4 -7.17 -3.93 10.72
N TRP A 5 -6.95 -2.80 11.38
CA TRP A 5 -7.53 -1.51 11.00
C TRP A 5 -7.20 -1.11 9.55
N TYR A 6 -5.98 -1.40 9.09
CA TYR A 6 -5.57 -1.11 7.72
C TYR A 6 -6.42 -1.86 6.68
N LEU A 7 -6.81 -3.11 6.98
CA LEU A 7 -7.68 -3.89 6.11
C LEU A 7 -9.10 -3.32 6.06
N ALA A 8 -9.57 -2.78 7.18
CA ALA A 8 -10.85 -2.10 7.23
C ALA A 8 -10.83 -0.81 6.38
N ASP A 9 -9.76 -0.01 6.51
CA ASP A 9 -9.55 1.19 5.69
C ASP A 9 -9.45 0.85 4.20
N ASP A 10 -8.69 -0.17 3.83
CA ASP A 10 -8.52 -0.59 2.44
C ASP A 10 -9.84 -1.02 1.80
N MET A 11 -10.66 -1.80 2.52
CA MET A 11 -11.99 -2.18 2.05
C MET A 11 -12.91 -0.96 1.87
N GLN A 12 -12.88 0.00 2.81
CA GLN A 12 -13.67 1.23 2.68
C GLN A 12 -13.23 2.05 1.46
N PHE A 13 -11.92 2.19 1.24
CA PHE A 13 -11.40 2.90 0.07
C PHE A 13 -11.74 2.19 -1.23
N TYR A 14 -11.67 0.85 -1.25
CA TYR A 14 -12.10 0.05 -2.37
C TYR A 14 -13.58 0.28 -2.73
N VAL A 15 -14.46 0.34 -1.73
CA VAL A 15 -15.90 0.62 -1.94
C VAL A 15 -16.14 2.02 -2.51
N ILE A 16 -15.37 3.02 -2.09
CA ILE A 16 -15.50 4.40 -2.59
C ILE A 16 -14.79 4.59 -3.95
N SER A 17 -13.83 3.74 -4.29
CA SER A 17 -13.02 3.83 -5.52
C SER A 17 -13.82 4.00 -6.83
N PRO A 18 -14.98 3.33 -7.06
CA PRO A 18 -15.73 3.47 -8.30
C PRO A 18 -16.23 4.90 -8.49
N LEU A 19 -16.57 5.61 -7.40
CA LEU A 19 -16.97 7.02 -7.45
C LEU A 19 -15.86 7.86 -8.11
N PHE A 20 -14.63 7.71 -7.66
CA PHE A 20 -13.50 8.46 -8.20
C PHE A 20 -13.17 8.03 -9.64
N LEU A 21 -13.10 6.71 -9.90
CA LEU A 21 -12.72 6.17 -11.20
C LEU A 21 -13.72 6.51 -12.30
N ILE A 22 -15.04 6.37 -12.03
CA ILE A 22 -16.09 6.69 -13.01
C ILE A 22 -16.06 8.18 -13.34
N THR A 23 -15.88 9.04 -12.33
CA THR A 23 -15.83 10.49 -12.52
C THR A 23 -14.60 10.90 -13.32
N LEU A 24 -13.43 10.33 -13.01
CA LEU A 24 -12.17 10.54 -13.76
C LEU A 24 -12.24 10.07 -15.22
N TRP A 25 -12.99 9.00 -15.48
CA TRP A 25 -13.16 8.44 -16.82
C TRP A 25 -14.13 9.25 -17.67
N ARG A 26 -15.32 9.58 -17.13
CA ARG A 26 -16.38 10.28 -17.88
C ARG A 26 -16.15 11.79 -17.96
N ARG A 27 -15.73 12.42 -16.87
CA ARG A 27 -15.62 13.88 -16.73
C ARG A 27 -14.31 14.23 -16.01
N PRO A 28 -13.17 14.22 -16.73
CA PRO A 28 -11.84 14.32 -16.11
C PRO A 28 -11.66 15.56 -15.24
N LYS A 29 -12.18 16.73 -15.65
CA LYS A 29 -12.13 17.97 -14.87
C LYS A 29 -12.84 17.85 -13.52
N VAL A 30 -14.02 17.21 -13.51
CA VAL A 30 -14.80 16.97 -12.28
C VAL A 30 -14.09 15.95 -11.40
N GLY A 31 -13.52 14.89 -12.00
CA GLY A 31 -12.75 13.88 -11.27
C GLY A 31 -11.54 14.47 -10.54
N TYR A 32 -10.77 15.33 -11.21
CA TYR A 32 -9.63 16.01 -10.57
C TYR A 32 -10.07 16.99 -9.48
N SER A 33 -11.16 17.73 -9.70
CA SER A 33 -11.75 18.60 -8.68
C SER A 33 -12.19 17.81 -7.43
N LEU A 34 -12.84 16.66 -7.63
CA LEU A 34 -13.28 15.78 -6.56
C LEU A 34 -12.09 15.23 -5.74
N LEU A 35 -11.02 14.79 -6.42
CA LEU A 35 -9.80 14.33 -5.73
C LEU A 35 -9.14 15.47 -4.95
N GLY A 36 -9.05 16.67 -5.52
CA GLY A 36 -8.52 17.85 -4.85
C GLY A 36 -9.34 18.23 -3.61
N LEU A 37 -10.67 18.15 -3.69
CA LEU A 37 -11.56 18.39 -2.56
C LEU A 37 -11.29 17.42 -1.41
N PHE A 38 -11.26 16.11 -1.69
CA PHE A 38 -10.99 15.09 -0.66
C PHE A 38 -9.58 15.22 -0.08
N PHE A 39 -8.62 15.62 -0.91
CA PHE A 39 -7.27 15.94 -0.45
C PHE A 39 -7.26 17.11 0.54
N CYS A 40 -7.91 18.22 0.20
CA CYS A 40 -8.02 19.39 1.09
C CYS A 40 -8.74 19.05 2.40
N ILE A 41 -9.82 18.25 2.35
CA ILE A 41 -10.54 17.80 3.56
C ILE A 41 -9.61 16.98 4.46
N THR A 42 -8.91 16.01 3.88
CA THR A 42 -7.97 15.14 4.61
C THR A 42 -6.83 15.95 5.21
N PHE A 43 -6.28 16.89 4.44
CA PHE A 43 -5.21 17.78 4.88
C PHE A 43 -5.67 18.67 6.04
N ALA A 44 -6.79 19.39 5.89
CA ALA A 44 -7.33 20.28 6.91
C ALA A 44 -7.67 19.52 8.20
N TRP A 45 -8.21 18.30 8.07
CA TRP A 45 -8.52 17.45 9.21
C TRP A 45 -7.25 17.00 9.95
N ASN A 46 -6.26 16.45 9.24
CA ASN A 46 -4.99 16.05 9.88
C ASN A 46 -4.29 17.24 10.53
N PHE A 47 -4.30 18.40 9.87
CA PHE A 47 -3.73 19.63 10.42
C PHE A 47 -4.45 20.05 11.70
N GLY A 48 -5.78 20.19 11.67
CA GLY A 48 -6.58 20.65 12.80
C GLY A 48 -6.47 19.73 14.01
N VAL A 49 -6.62 18.42 13.81
CA VAL A 49 -6.51 17.45 14.91
C VAL A 49 -5.10 17.43 15.49
N THR A 50 -4.05 17.53 14.67
CA THR A 50 -2.67 17.60 15.18
C THR A 50 -2.40 18.89 15.94
N TYR A 51 -2.97 20.02 15.48
CA TYR A 51 -2.80 21.31 16.11
C TYR A 51 -3.46 21.37 17.49
N GLU A 52 -4.71 20.90 17.60
CA GLU A 52 -5.45 20.83 18.86
C GLU A 52 -4.85 19.83 19.84
N ASN A 53 -4.36 18.70 19.34
CA ASN A 53 -3.83 17.60 20.14
C ASN A 53 -2.29 17.58 20.18
N TYR A 54 -1.65 18.72 19.93
CA TYR A 54 -0.19 18.82 19.85
C TYR A 54 0.51 18.27 21.10
N GLY A 55 -0.09 18.47 22.28
CA GLY A 55 0.44 17.96 23.54
C GLY A 55 0.61 16.43 23.54
N ILE A 56 -0.29 15.69 22.89
CA ILE A 56 -0.21 14.22 22.78
C ILE A 56 0.93 13.82 21.83
N TYR A 57 1.12 14.57 20.74
CA TYR A 57 2.19 14.30 19.78
C TYR A 57 3.58 14.61 20.34
N SER A 58 3.76 15.76 21.01
CA SER A 58 5.03 16.11 21.64
C SER A 58 5.37 15.20 22.83
N LEU A 59 4.36 14.73 23.57
CA LEU A 59 4.51 13.70 24.61
C LEU A 59 5.05 12.39 24.04
N LEU A 60 4.64 12.00 22.82
CA LEU A 60 5.10 10.76 22.20
C LEU A 60 6.60 10.79 21.88
N THR A 61 7.13 11.94 21.43
CA THR A 61 8.56 12.13 21.16
C THR A 61 9.38 12.35 22.45
N ARG A 62 8.85 13.10 23.42
CA ARG A 62 9.55 13.41 24.68
C ARG A 62 9.51 12.24 25.68
N ASP A 63 8.40 11.54 25.86
CA ASP A 63 8.33 10.42 26.83
C ASP A 63 9.10 9.17 26.36
N LEU A 64 9.32 9.04 25.04
CA LEU A 64 10.27 8.07 24.47
C LEU A 64 11.71 8.30 24.96
N LEU A 65 12.06 9.56 25.24
CA LEU A 65 13.36 9.97 25.78
C LEU A 65 13.41 9.94 27.32
N PHE A 66 12.27 10.14 28.01
CA PHE A 66 12.22 10.30 29.48
C PHE A 66 11.64 9.11 30.27
N GLY A 67 11.34 7.98 29.62
CA GLY A 67 11.19 6.68 30.31
C GLY A 67 9.95 6.48 31.18
N ASN A 68 8.94 7.37 31.12
CA ASN A 68 7.69 7.18 31.86
C ASN A 68 6.70 6.31 31.06
N ILE A 69 6.83 4.99 31.24
CA ILE A 69 6.13 3.95 30.47
C ILE A 69 4.59 4.11 30.53
N ASN A 70 4.04 4.54 31.68
CA ASN A 70 2.59 4.69 31.86
C ASN A 70 2.02 5.89 31.07
N LYS A 71 2.73 7.02 31.08
CA LYS A 71 2.35 8.21 30.30
C LYS A 71 2.52 7.99 28.80
N MET A 72 3.60 7.31 28.41
CA MET A 72 3.84 6.89 27.03
C MET A 72 2.73 5.98 26.51
N SER A 73 2.30 4.99 27.30
CA SER A 73 1.23 4.06 26.91
C SER A 73 -0.11 4.77 26.71
N TYR A 74 -0.46 5.72 27.59
CA TYR A 74 -1.69 6.50 27.48
C TYR A 74 -1.66 7.45 26.26
N SER A 75 -0.56 8.17 26.06
CA SER A 75 -0.37 9.06 24.90
C SER A 75 -0.43 8.29 23.58
N MET A 76 0.21 7.13 23.52
CA MET A 76 0.21 6.29 22.32
C MET A 76 -1.17 5.68 22.03
N ALA A 77 -1.92 5.29 23.06
CA ALA A 77 -3.29 4.81 22.88
C ALA A 77 -4.21 5.90 22.29
N ASN A 78 -4.13 7.13 22.82
CA ASN A 78 -4.90 8.26 22.31
C ASN A 78 -4.48 8.65 20.89
N TYR A 79 -3.18 8.66 20.59
CA TYR A 79 -2.70 8.88 19.22
C TYR A 79 -3.24 7.82 18.25
N ILE A 80 -3.23 6.54 18.66
CA ILE A 80 -3.73 5.45 17.83
C ILE A 80 -5.21 5.65 17.53
N ASP A 81 -6.01 5.95 18.55
CA ASP A 81 -7.46 6.07 18.39
C ASP A 81 -7.86 7.32 17.61
N ILE A 82 -7.25 8.47 17.91
CA ILE A 82 -7.68 9.77 17.35
C ILE A 82 -7.09 10.02 15.96
N LEU A 83 -5.82 9.67 15.75
CA LEU A 83 -5.06 10.08 14.56
C LEU A 83 -4.61 8.91 13.67
N TYR A 84 -4.31 7.75 14.25
CA TYR A 84 -3.64 6.70 13.48
C TYR A 84 -4.61 5.81 12.72
N VAL A 85 -5.69 5.36 13.35
CA VAL A 85 -6.57 4.29 12.83
C VAL A 85 -7.73 4.83 11.98
N LYS A 86 -7.97 6.14 11.98
CA LYS A 86 -9.17 6.72 11.36
C LYS A 86 -9.01 6.81 9.83
N PRO A 87 -9.96 6.30 9.02
CA PRO A 87 -9.84 6.22 7.55
C PRO A 87 -9.69 7.58 6.88
N TYR A 88 -10.40 8.60 7.38
CA TYR A 88 -10.32 9.97 6.83
C TYR A 88 -8.94 10.63 7.03
N THR A 89 -8.11 10.15 7.96
CA THR A 89 -6.72 10.62 8.09
C THR A 89 -5.77 9.91 7.13
N ARG A 90 -6.21 8.78 6.53
CA ARG A 90 -5.38 7.83 5.78
C ARG A 90 -5.69 7.74 4.30
N ILE A 91 -6.76 8.38 3.83
CA ILE A 91 -7.14 8.35 2.42
C ILE A 91 -6.14 9.07 1.49
N GLY A 92 -5.31 9.98 2.01
CA GLY A 92 -4.36 10.77 1.21
C GLY A 92 -3.48 9.96 0.23
N PRO A 93 -2.68 8.99 0.69
CA PRO A 93 -1.94 8.06 -0.17
C PRO A 93 -2.80 7.33 -1.22
N TYR A 94 -4.03 6.97 -0.86
CA TYR A 94 -4.96 6.31 -1.77
C TYR A 94 -5.35 7.23 -2.95
N LEU A 95 -5.62 8.51 -2.66
CA LEU A 95 -5.90 9.52 -3.70
C LEU A 95 -4.70 9.73 -4.64
N VAL A 96 -3.46 9.71 -4.12
CA VAL A 96 -2.23 9.76 -4.94
C VAL A 96 -2.16 8.56 -5.87
N GLY A 97 -2.49 7.36 -5.38
CA GLY A 97 -2.57 6.15 -6.19
C GLY A 97 -3.61 6.25 -7.30
N LEU A 98 -4.82 6.75 -7.01
CA LEU A 98 -5.86 6.98 -8.01
C LEU A 98 -5.45 8.00 -9.08
N LEU A 99 -4.79 9.10 -8.67
CA LEU A 99 -4.24 10.09 -9.59
C LEU A 99 -3.21 9.45 -10.53
N LEU A 100 -2.25 8.72 -9.96
CA LEU A 100 -1.21 8.02 -10.72
C LEU A 100 -1.82 7.03 -11.71
N ALA A 101 -2.75 6.18 -11.26
CA ALA A 101 -3.43 5.22 -12.12
C ALA A 101 -4.16 5.90 -13.29
N SER A 102 -4.87 7.00 -13.01
CA SER A 102 -5.56 7.77 -14.05
C SER A 102 -4.61 8.37 -15.08
N TYR A 103 -3.45 8.85 -14.64
CA TYR A 103 -2.42 9.45 -15.49
C TYR A 103 -1.75 8.39 -16.37
N VAL A 104 -1.33 7.26 -15.77
CA VAL A 104 -0.74 6.12 -16.48
C VAL A 104 -1.70 5.57 -17.53
N CYS A 105 -2.96 5.29 -17.18
CA CYS A 105 -3.94 4.76 -18.13
C CYS A 105 -4.13 5.67 -19.35
N ARG A 106 -4.18 7.00 -19.16
CA ARG A 106 -4.30 7.96 -20.27
C ARG A 106 -3.05 8.00 -21.13
N ARG A 107 -1.87 7.94 -20.51
CA ARG A 107 -0.59 7.93 -21.20
C ARG A 107 -0.43 6.68 -22.08
N THR A 108 -0.77 5.51 -21.52
CA THR A 108 -0.79 4.24 -22.27
C THR A 108 -1.79 4.28 -23.42
N ARG A 109 -2.99 4.84 -23.20
CA ARG A 109 -4.00 5.01 -24.28
C ARG A 109 -3.52 5.94 -25.40
N ASN A 110 -2.78 6.99 -25.05
CA ASN A 110 -2.30 7.98 -26.01
C ASN A 110 -0.94 7.63 -26.62
N ASN A 111 -0.39 6.44 -26.36
CA ASN A 111 0.94 6.01 -26.82
C ASN A 111 2.01 7.09 -26.64
N SER A 112 2.01 7.76 -25.48
CA SER A 112 2.88 8.92 -25.27
C SER A 112 4.36 8.53 -25.34
N PRO A 113 5.23 9.40 -25.92
CA PRO A 113 6.65 9.11 -26.08
C PRO A 113 7.35 8.99 -24.72
N SER A 114 8.46 8.26 -24.68
CA SER A 114 9.32 8.10 -23.50
C SER A 114 9.72 9.44 -22.87
N LEU A 115 9.97 9.47 -21.56
CA LEU A 115 10.35 10.70 -20.87
C LEU A 115 11.77 11.13 -21.27
N ASN A 116 11.99 12.45 -21.27
CA ASN A 116 13.31 13.03 -21.45
C ASN A 116 14.23 12.67 -20.28
N TRP A 117 15.52 12.50 -20.56
CA TRP A 117 16.55 12.23 -19.54
C TRP A 117 16.53 13.22 -18.38
N LEU A 118 16.36 14.52 -18.67
CA LEU A 118 16.29 15.55 -17.64
C LEU A 118 15.10 15.35 -16.69
N THR A 119 13.93 15.00 -17.22
CA THR A 119 12.73 14.72 -16.41
C THR A 119 12.93 13.49 -15.53
N LEU A 120 13.60 12.45 -16.05
CA LEU A 120 13.95 11.26 -15.27
C LEU A 120 14.90 11.61 -14.12
N LEU A 121 15.98 12.34 -14.41
CA LEU A 121 16.97 12.73 -13.42
C LEU A 121 16.37 13.60 -12.31
N VAL A 122 15.62 14.65 -12.69
CA VAL A 122 14.94 15.53 -11.72
C VAL A 122 13.94 14.73 -10.89
N GLY A 123 13.15 13.85 -11.51
CA GLY A 123 12.19 13.04 -10.79
C GLY A 123 12.83 12.07 -9.80
N TRP A 124 13.96 11.44 -10.16
CA TRP A 124 14.72 10.58 -9.23
C TRP A 124 15.28 11.35 -8.04
N ILE A 125 15.84 12.54 -8.28
CA ILE A 125 16.37 13.39 -7.21
C ILE A 125 15.24 13.82 -6.27
N VAL A 126 14.13 14.31 -6.83
CA VAL A 126 12.97 14.76 -6.05
C VAL A 126 12.35 13.60 -5.27
N ALA A 127 12.14 12.44 -5.89
CA ALA A 127 11.58 11.28 -5.22
C ALA A 127 12.49 10.77 -4.09
N SER A 128 13.81 10.70 -4.33
CA SER A 128 14.77 10.27 -3.31
C SER A 128 14.82 11.25 -2.14
N PHE A 129 14.84 12.55 -2.44
CA PHE A 129 14.82 13.61 -1.43
C PHE A 129 13.56 13.54 -0.56
N ILE A 130 12.38 13.37 -1.18
CA ILE A 130 11.12 13.21 -0.46
C ILE A 130 11.16 11.96 0.43
N LEU A 131 11.54 10.80 -0.11
CA LEU A 131 11.55 9.54 0.64
C LEU A 131 12.53 9.57 1.82
N LEU A 132 13.72 10.13 1.63
CA LEU A 132 14.72 10.31 2.69
C LEU A 132 14.23 11.28 3.76
N THR A 133 13.69 12.43 3.36
CA THR A 133 13.13 13.42 4.31
C THR A 133 11.98 12.81 5.10
N CYS A 134 11.13 12.01 4.45
CA CYS A 134 10.01 11.35 5.14
C CYS A 134 10.48 10.35 6.20
N LYS A 135 11.63 9.70 5.97
CA LYS A 135 12.17 8.68 6.89
C LYS A 135 13.05 9.26 7.99
N PHE A 136 13.92 10.20 7.67
CA PHE A 136 14.96 10.71 8.56
C PHE A 136 14.70 12.13 9.07
N GLY A 137 13.76 12.87 8.47
CA GLY A 137 13.49 14.27 8.82
C GLY A 137 12.95 14.51 10.24
N PHE A 138 12.64 13.44 10.99
CA PHE A 138 12.09 13.51 12.35
C PHE A 138 13.14 13.25 13.44
N HIS A 139 14.41 13.03 13.09
CA HIS A 139 15.44 12.74 14.09
C HIS A 139 15.85 14.01 14.84
N ASP A 140 15.58 14.05 16.14
CA ASP A 140 16.08 15.00 17.13
C ASP A 140 15.72 16.49 16.89
N GLN A 141 14.53 16.77 16.35
CA GLN A 141 14.03 18.14 16.16
C GLN A 141 12.82 18.46 17.06
N ASP A 142 12.90 19.57 17.79
CA ASP A 142 11.77 20.15 18.51
C ASP A 142 10.93 20.99 17.53
N PHE A 143 9.86 20.39 16.99
CA PHE A 143 8.95 21.10 16.12
C PHE A 143 8.07 22.08 16.88
N THR A 144 7.69 23.17 16.25
CA THR A 144 6.56 23.99 16.69
C THR A 144 5.24 23.27 16.40
N ASN A 145 4.16 23.66 17.09
CA ASN A 145 2.83 23.07 16.88
C ASN A 145 2.38 23.13 15.42
N VAL A 146 2.72 24.24 14.74
CA VAL A 146 2.38 24.47 13.34
C VAL A 146 3.16 23.53 12.43
N GLU A 147 4.49 23.40 12.64
CA GLU A 147 5.34 22.52 11.83
C GLU A 147 4.94 21.05 11.99
N ALA A 148 4.67 20.59 13.21
CA ALA A 148 4.22 19.22 13.46
C ALA A 148 2.87 18.92 12.79
N SER A 149 1.98 19.92 12.71
CA SER A 149 0.67 19.80 12.06
C SER A 149 0.80 19.70 10.54
N PHE A 150 1.64 20.54 9.92
CA PHE A 150 1.96 20.43 8.49
C PHE A 150 2.64 19.10 8.17
N TYR A 151 3.59 18.69 9.01
CA TYR A 151 4.29 17.43 8.86
C TYR A 151 3.32 16.25 8.85
N ASN A 152 2.47 16.10 9.88
CA ASN A 152 1.51 15.00 9.95
C ASN A 152 0.52 14.99 8.78
N ALA A 153 0.07 16.17 8.34
CA ALA A 153 -0.86 16.28 7.23
C ALA A 153 -0.24 15.89 5.88
N LEU A 154 1.06 16.13 5.67
CA LEU A 154 1.72 15.94 4.36
C LEU A 154 2.58 14.69 4.27
N ILE A 155 3.16 14.22 5.38
CA ILE A 155 4.20 13.17 5.39
C ILE A 155 3.78 11.91 4.64
N ARG A 156 2.54 11.44 4.85
CA ARG A 156 2.01 10.23 4.22
C ARG A 156 1.81 10.41 2.71
N VAL A 157 1.32 11.58 2.32
CA VAL A 157 1.06 11.95 0.92
C VAL A 157 2.39 12.13 0.18
N ALA A 158 3.35 12.81 0.80
CA ALA A 158 4.69 13.01 0.27
C ALA A 158 5.40 11.66 0.07
N PHE A 159 5.34 10.78 1.07
CA PHE A 159 5.88 9.43 0.93
C PHE A 159 5.22 8.66 -0.23
N ALA A 160 3.88 8.75 -0.35
CA ALA A 160 3.14 8.12 -1.43
C ALA A 160 3.46 8.70 -2.82
N SER A 161 3.73 10.01 -2.93
CA SER A 161 4.12 10.63 -4.20
C SER A 161 5.54 10.26 -4.61
N GLY A 162 6.46 10.17 -3.66
CA GLY A 162 7.82 9.64 -3.89
C GLY A 162 7.80 8.20 -4.41
N LEU A 163 7.03 7.32 -3.75
CA LEU A 163 6.81 5.94 -4.26
C LEU A 163 6.05 5.93 -5.58
N GLY A 164 5.09 6.84 -5.78
CA GLY A 164 4.33 6.97 -7.01
C GLY A 164 5.21 7.27 -8.22
N TRP A 165 6.26 8.08 -8.05
CA TRP A 165 7.27 8.30 -9.08
C TRP A 165 8.03 7.01 -9.44
N VAL A 166 8.47 6.24 -8.44
CA VAL A 166 9.16 4.96 -8.67
C VAL A 166 8.27 4.00 -9.46
N ILE A 167 7.01 3.85 -9.05
CA ILE A 167 6.03 3.02 -9.73
C ILE A 167 5.82 3.51 -11.17
N PHE A 168 5.63 4.81 -11.36
CA PHE A 168 5.42 5.42 -12.67
C PHE A 168 6.54 5.08 -13.66
N VAL A 169 7.79 5.31 -13.25
CA VAL A 169 8.96 5.09 -14.11
C VAL A 169 9.16 3.60 -14.40
N CYS A 170 8.85 2.71 -13.46
CA CYS A 170 8.85 1.26 -13.69
C CYS A 170 7.79 0.85 -14.72
N VAL A 171 6.56 1.37 -14.63
CA VAL A 171 5.48 1.07 -15.58
C VAL A 171 5.78 1.60 -16.99
N VAL A 172 6.43 2.76 -17.10
CA VAL A 172 6.87 3.32 -18.39
C VAL A 172 8.06 2.56 -18.99
N GLY A 173 8.69 1.64 -18.24
CA GLY A 173 9.84 0.86 -18.69
C GLY A 173 11.18 1.59 -18.61
N GLN A 174 11.23 2.74 -17.95
CA GLN A 174 12.45 3.56 -17.79
C GLN A 174 13.08 3.43 -16.39
N GLY A 175 12.67 2.42 -15.60
CA GLY A 175 13.11 2.23 -14.21
C GLY A 175 14.48 1.60 -14.01
N GLY A 176 15.15 1.18 -15.09
CA GLY A 176 16.52 0.66 -15.05
C GLY A 176 16.75 -0.44 -14.00
N VAL A 177 17.70 -0.20 -13.10
CA VAL A 177 18.08 -1.13 -12.02
C VAL A 177 16.92 -1.38 -11.06
N VAL A 178 16.16 -0.34 -10.69
CA VAL A 178 15.04 -0.46 -9.75
C VAL A 178 13.97 -1.39 -10.32
N ASN A 179 13.63 -1.24 -11.60
CA ASN A 179 12.69 -2.14 -12.27
C ASN A 179 13.19 -3.59 -12.29
N SER A 180 14.50 -3.80 -12.44
CA SER A 180 15.10 -5.14 -12.46
C SER A 180 15.00 -5.83 -11.09
N ILE A 181 15.19 -5.09 -9.99
CA ILE A 181 15.04 -5.60 -8.63
C ILE A 181 13.57 -5.89 -8.31
N LEU A 182 12.67 -4.96 -8.64
CA LEU A 182 11.23 -5.10 -8.34
C LEU A 182 10.55 -6.19 -9.18
N SER A 183 11.04 -6.44 -10.39
CA SER A 183 10.54 -7.51 -11.28
C SER A 183 11.20 -8.87 -11.02
N TRP A 184 12.02 -8.99 -9.98
CA TRP A 184 12.73 -10.23 -9.69
C TRP A 184 11.77 -11.35 -9.29
N LYS A 185 11.91 -12.53 -9.92
CA LYS A 185 11.01 -13.68 -9.72
C LYS A 185 10.93 -14.16 -8.26
N ALA A 186 11.99 -13.95 -7.47
CA ALA A 186 12.00 -14.28 -6.04
C ALA A 186 11.00 -13.45 -5.23
N MET A 187 10.62 -12.25 -5.69
CA MET A 187 9.63 -11.39 -5.04
C MET A 187 8.19 -11.87 -5.25
N ILE A 188 7.92 -12.70 -6.27
CA ILE A 188 6.57 -13.19 -6.58
C ILE A 188 5.97 -14.05 -5.44
N PRO A 189 6.64 -15.10 -4.92
CA PRO A 189 6.07 -15.87 -3.81
C PRO A 189 5.94 -15.01 -2.54
N LEU A 190 6.92 -14.15 -2.28
CA LEU A 190 6.91 -13.25 -1.13
C LEU A 190 5.73 -12.29 -1.17
N SER A 191 5.46 -11.69 -2.34
CA SER A 191 4.35 -10.76 -2.54
C SER A 191 3.00 -11.44 -2.32
N ARG A 192 2.85 -12.71 -2.72
CA ARG A 192 1.58 -13.46 -2.56
C ARG A 192 1.22 -13.73 -1.11
N ILE A 193 2.20 -13.96 -0.24
CA ILE A 193 1.96 -14.27 1.18
C ILE A 193 1.95 -13.02 2.08
N THR A 194 2.14 -11.82 1.52
CA THR A 194 2.16 -10.56 2.29
C THR A 194 0.90 -10.31 3.10
N TYR A 195 -0.27 -10.72 2.59
CA TYR A 195 -1.54 -10.61 3.31
C TYR A 195 -1.52 -11.44 4.60
N CYS A 196 -1.15 -12.72 4.52
CA CYS A 196 -1.00 -13.57 5.70
C CYS A 196 0.12 -13.08 6.63
N SER A 197 1.24 -12.60 6.09
CA SER A 197 2.32 -11.98 6.89
C SER A 197 1.79 -10.79 7.68
N TYR A 198 0.98 -9.94 7.06
CA TYR A 198 0.34 -8.81 7.74
C TYR A 198 -0.63 -9.24 8.85
N LEU A 199 -1.33 -10.36 8.73
CA LEU A 199 -2.22 -10.83 9.79
C LEU A 199 -1.44 -11.39 10.99
N VAL A 200 -0.38 -12.16 10.71
CA VAL A 200 0.31 -12.98 11.71
C VAL A 200 1.46 -12.24 12.41
N HIS A 201 2.12 -11.27 11.75
CA HIS A 201 3.32 -10.61 12.30
C HIS A 201 3.15 -10.11 13.74
N ARG A 202 2.00 -9.49 14.04
CA ARG A 202 1.76 -8.91 15.36
C ARG A 202 1.48 -9.96 16.43
N ILE A 203 0.96 -11.13 16.04
CA ILE A 203 0.79 -12.28 16.93
C ILE A 203 2.17 -12.79 17.34
N ILE A 204 3.07 -13.00 16.38
CA ILE A 204 4.45 -13.47 16.65
C ILE A 204 5.20 -12.46 17.51
N LEU A 205 5.12 -11.17 17.18
CA LEU A 205 5.73 -10.12 17.97
C LEU A 205 5.21 -10.12 19.41
N MET A 206 3.88 -10.25 19.60
CA MET A 206 3.30 -10.31 20.94
C MET A 206 3.72 -11.56 21.71
N ILE A 207 3.76 -12.74 21.07
CA ILE A 207 4.25 -13.96 21.72
C ILE A 207 5.70 -13.76 22.20
N TYR A 208 6.57 -13.23 21.33
CA TYR A 208 7.96 -12.94 21.69
C TYR A 208 8.07 -11.98 22.87
N LEU A 209 7.40 -10.81 22.78
CA LEU A 209 7.45 -9.79 23.83
C LEU A 209 6.88 -10.27 25.17
N ASN A 210 5.78 -11.04 25.15
CA ASN A 210 5.19 -11.58 26.39
C ASN A 210 5.97 -12.77 26.96
N SER A 211 6.73 -13.49 26.13
CA SER A 211 7.61 -14.58 26.57
C SER A 211 8.95 -14.09 27.14
N SER A 212 9.35 -12.88 26.76
CA SER A 212 10.62 -12.27 27.17
C SER A 212 10.58 -11.96 28.67
N ARG A 213 11.51 -12.56 29.42
CA ARG A 213 11.64 -12.35 30.88
C ARG A 213 12.73 -11.35 31.24
N GLU A 214 13.52 -10.93 30.26
CA GLU A 214 14.64 -10.01 30.41
C GLU A 214 14.42 -8.75 29.57
N LEU A 215 15.07 -7.67 29.98
CA LEU A 215 15.06 -6.41 29.25
C LEU A 215 15.83 -6.57 27.93
N ILE A 216 15.23 -6.10 26.84
CA ILE A 216 15.91 -6.08 25.55
C ILE A 216 16.91 -4.91 25.56
N ILE A 217 18.20 -5.24 25.55
CA ILE A 217 19.27 -4.23 25.46
C ILE A 217 19.16 -3.54 24.10
N TYR A 218 18.95 -2.22 24.14
CA TYR A 218 18.87 -1.41 22.94
C TYR A 218 20.27 -1.18 22.36
N THR A 219 20.58 -1.91 21.29
CA THR A 219 21.74 -1.67 20.42
C THR A 219 21.31 -1.91 18.99
N ASP A 220 21.88 -1.16 18.04
CA ASP A 220 21.51 -1.26 16.62
C ASP A 220 21.62 -2.69 16.10
N SER A 221 22.73 -3.36 16.42
CA SER A 221 22.95 -4.76 16.05
C SER A 221 21.88 -5.70 16.60
N ASN A 222 21.51 -5.55 17.87
CA ASN A 222 20.47 -6.39 18.48
C ASN A 222 19.10 -6.12 17.85
N MET A 223 18.77 -4.87 17.56
CA MET A 223 17.52 -4.50 16.90
C MET A 223 17.43 -5.06 15.47
N VAL A 224 18.54 -5.04 14.72
CA VAL A 224 18.61 -5.64 13.38
C VAL A 224 18.42 -7.16 13.44
N ILE A 225 19.10 -7.84 14.36
CA ILE A 225 18.96 -9.30 14.55
C ILE A 225 17.52 -9.64 14.93
N LEU A 226 16.94 -8.91 15.88
CA LEU A 226 15.56 -9.11 16.32
C LEU A 226 14.57 -8.90 15.17
N TYR A 227 14.74 -7.84 14.38
CA TYR A 227 13.91 -7.56 13.21
C TYR A 227 13.97 -8.71 12.21
N LEU A 228 15.17 -9.17 11.84
CA LEU A 228 15.36 -10.26 10.88
C LEU A 228 14.76 -11.57 11.40
N ALA A 229 14.95 -11.89 12.68
CA ALA A 229 14.38 -13.08 13.30
C ALA A 229 12.85 -13.09 13.24
N ILE A 230 12.22 -11.98 13.63
CA ILE A 230 10.76 -11.84 13.59
C ILE A 230 10.25 -11.86 12.15
N LEU A 231 10.96 -11.22 11.21
CA LEU A 231 10.62 -11.21 9.79
C LEU A 231 10.58 -12.63 9.22
N VAL A 232 11.64 -13.42 9.44
CA VAL A 232 11.74 -14.80 8.95
C VAL A 232 10.65 -15.69 9.57
N MET A 233 10.46 -15.61 10.90
CA MET A 233 9.38 -16.34 11.57
C MET A 233 8.00 -15.95 11.04
N THR A 234 7.77 -14.66 10.78
CA THR A 234 6.51 -14.17 10.22
C THR A 234 6.22 -14.77 8.87
N TYR A 235 7.18 -14.75 7.95
CA TYR A 235 6.98 -15.35 6.63
C TYR A 235 6.84 -16.87 6.68
N ALA A 236 7.52 -17.56 7.60
CA ALA A 236 7.38 -19.00 7.79
C ALA A 236 5.95 -19.37 8.25
N VAL A 237 5.41 -18.70 9.27
CA VAL A 237 4.05 -18.97 9.76
C VAL A 237 3.00 -18.48 8.76
N ALA A 238 3.24 -17.35 8.10
CA ALA A 238 2.35 -16.84 7.05
C ALA A 238 2.22 -17.79 5.87
N LEU A 239 3.31 -18.47 5.48
CA LEU A 239 3.27 -19.50 4.44
C LEU A 239 2.32 -20.64 4.84
N VAL A 240 2.45 -21.16 6.07
CA VAL A 240 1.56 -22.21 6.59
C VAL A 240 0.10 -21.73 6.62
N THR A 241 -0.12 -20.51 7.08
CA THR A 241 -1.48 -19.92 7.17
C THR A 241 -2.09 -19.72 5.79
N SER A 242 -1.31 -19.25 4.80
CA SER A 242 -1.76 -19.06 3.43
C SER A 242 -2.12 -20.40 2.78
N LEU A 243 -1.32 -21.45 2.99
CA LEU A 243 -1.60 -22.79 2.45
C LEU A 243 -2.85 -23.44 3.06
N LEU A 244 -3.14 -23.18 4.34
CA LEU A 244 -4.29 -23.77 5.02
C LEU A 244 -5.62 -23.04 4.76
N PHE A 245 -5.58 -21.72 4.61
CA PHE A 245 -6.79 -20.90 4.54
C PHE A 245 -6.94 -20.14 3.23
N GLU A 246 -5.93 -19.37 2.83
CA GLU A 246 -6.02 -18.47 1.67
C GLU A 246 -6.09 -19.24 0.35
N VAL A 247 -5.15 -20.17 0.11
CA VAL A 247 -5.08 -20.93 -1.14
C VAL A 247 -6.31 -21.81 -1.39
N PRO A 248 -6.85 -22.55 -0.40
CA PRO A 248 -8.06 -23.34 -0.59
C PRO A 248 -9.28 -22.47 -0.93
N VAL A 249 -9.44 -21.33 -0.26
CA VAL A 249 -10.55 -20.40 -0.50
C VAL A 249 -10.44 -19.77 -1.89
N LEU A 250 -9.25 -19.34 -2.31
CA LEU A 250 -9.02 -18.83 -3.67
C LEU A 250 -9.35 -19.88 -4.73
N ARG A 251 -8.95 -21.14 -4.53
CA ARG A 251 -9.30 -22.23 -5.45
C ARG A 251 -10.81 -22.46 -5.47
N LEU A 252 -11.47 -22.47 -4.32
CA LEU A 252 -12.92 -22.63 -4.26
C LEU A 252 -13.64 -21.49 -4.99
N GLU A 253 -13.21 -20.25 -4.82
CA GLU A 253 -13.75 -19.09 -5.55
C GLU A 253 -13.62 -19.28 -7.06
N THR A 254 -12.45 -19.70 -7.55
CA THR A 254 -12.24 -19.94 -8.99
C THR A 254 -13.15 -21.04 -9.53
N LEU A 255 -13.36 -22.12 -8.77
CA LEU A 255 -14.26 -23.21 -9.16
C LEU A 255 -15.72 -22.74 -9.22
N ILE A 256 -16.17 -21.98 -8.22
CA ILE A 256 -17.53 -21.41 -8.18
C ILE A 256 -17.72 -20.45 -9.35
N ARG A 257 -16.77 -19.55 -9.60
CA ARG A 257 -16.80 -18.60 -10.71
C ARG A 257 -16.83 -19.30 -12.06
N ASN A 258 -16.03 -20.34 -12.25
CA ASN A 258 -16.01 -21.13 -13.50
C ASN A 258 -17.32 -21.88 -13.72
N LYS A 259 -18.00 -22.33 -12.65
CA LYS A 259 -19.29 -23.00 -12.73
C LYS A 259 -20.45 -22.03 -13.01
N LEU A 260 -20.36 -20.80 -12.49
CA LEU A 260 -21.36 -19.73 -12.69
C LEU A 260 -21.15 -18.95 -13.99
N ALA A 261 -19.94 -18.97 -14.55
CA ALA A 261 -19.69 -18.36 -15.85
C ALA A 261 -20.55 -19.09 -16.90
N PRO A 262 -21.36 -18.36 -17.69
CA PRO A 262 -22.07 -18.99 -18.79
C PRO A 262 -21.03 -19.66 -19.68
N ARG A 263 -21.21 -20.97 -19.91
CA ARG A 263 -20.40 -21.75 -20.84
C ARG A 263 -20.38 -20.97 -22.15
N LYS A 264 -19.25 -20.33 -22.49
CA LYS A 264 -19.06 -19.78 -23.81
C LYS A 264 -19.17 -20.97 -24.77
N GLU A 265 -20.28 -21.07 -25.48
CA GLU A 265 -20.43 -21.93 -26.64
C GLU A 265 -19.40 -21.47 -27.67
N THR A 266 -18.17 -21.98 -27.56
CA THR A 266 -17.13 -21.75 -28.57
C THR A 266 -16.49 -23.05 -29.05
N ASP A 267 -16.93 -24.20 -28.51
CA ASP A 267 -16.44 -25.52 -28.92
C ASP A 267 -17.43 -26.33 -29.80
N ILE A 268 -18.65 -25.83 -30.05
CA ILE A 268 -19.63 -26.56 -30.88
C ILE A 268 -19.46 -26.25 -32.39
N THR A 269 -18.87 -25.11 -32.75
CA THR A 269 -18.63 -24.74 -34.15
C THR A 269 -17.41 -25.40 -34.78
N LEU A 270 -16.36 -25.72 -34.00
CA LEU A 270 -15.20 -26.46 -34.52
C LEU A 270 -15.56 -27.91 -34.84
N THR A 271 -16.38 -28.55 -33.99
CA THR A 271 -16.78 -29.95 -34.21
C THR A 271 -17.71 -30.12 -35.42
N LYS A 272 -18.58 -29.14 -35.72
CA LYS A 272 -19.46 -29.16 -36.91
C LYS A 272 -18.74 -28.81 -38.22
N THR A 273 -17.63 -28.06 -38.15
CA THR A 273 -16.86 -27.70 -39.36
C THR A 273 -15.94 -28.87 -39.78
N THR A 274 -15.35 -29.60 -38.82
CA THR A 274 -14.54 -30.79 -39.11
C THR A 274 -15.35 -31.96 -39.67
N THR A 275 -16.60 -32.15 -39.25
CA THR A 275 -17.49 -33.19 -39.82
C THR A 275 -18.07 -32.84 -41.18
N ARG A 276 -18.07 -31.56 -41.59
CA ARG A 276 -18.54 -31.14 -42.91
C ARG A 276 -17.47 -31.29 -43.99
N ILE A 277 -16.19 -31.14 -43.62
CA ILE A 277 -15.05 -31.26 -44.54
C ILE A 277 -14.70 -32.74 -44.82
N SER A 278 -15.05 -33.67 -43.93
CA SER A 278 -14.78 -35.11 -44.12
C SER A 278 -15.78 -35.86 -45.00
N ASN A 279 -16.88 -35.21 -45.43
CA ASN A 279 -18.00 -35.86 -46.13
C ASN A 279 -18.19 -35.40 -47.58
N GLU A 280 -17.25 -34.64 -48.18
CA GLU A 280 -17.26 -34.40 -49.63
C GLU A 280 -16.57 -35.57 -50.36
N PRO A 281 -17.28 -36.33 -51.22
CA PRO A 281 -16.67 -37.37 -52.02
C PRO A 281 -15.82 -36.72 -53.13
N SER A 282 -14.56 -37.17 -53.24
CA SER A 282 -13.66 -36.82 -54.33
C SER A 282 -14.22 -37.33 -55.67
N GLU A 283 -14.82 -36.43 -56.45
CA GLU A 283 -15.05 -36.66 -57.87
C GLU A 283 -13.72 -36.57 -58.65
N LYS A 284 -13.55 -37.58 -59.51
CA LYS A 284 -12.54 -37.81 -60.56
C LYS A 284 -11.32 -38.65 -60.20
#